data_AF-A0A412CPH0-F1
#
_entry.id   AF-A0A412CPH0-F1
#
_cell.length_a   1.000
_cell.length_b   1.000
_cell.length_c   1.000
_cell.angle_alpha   90.00
_cell.angle_beta   90.00
_cell.angle_gamma   90.00
#
_symmetry.space_group_name_H-M   'P 1'
#
loop_
_entity.id
_entity.type
_entity.pdbx_description
1 polymer ?
#
loop_
_entity_poly.entity_id
_entity_poly.type
_entity_poly.pdbx_seq_one_letter_code
_entity_poly.pdbx_strand_id
1 'polypeptide(L)'
;MKKLHFLLSTFLVFIFTSCGEDELKGVVLSEDPGYVKEPLVAIQAEDGTGNWINGLIDQNSRVIALDFRILDDQSAVNVKLKLADEWARPIDPLTTDAVLDLSSGITRIKVNDGADDIEYTIFSTSTQLLRGVTATCNTEQVSGSFMNGVASLRFKQNTTFADVVLMPTLADNAEIISTDPSSQKDENGNLIVDLNSTLTITVKDNTNNMTKKYQLSAVNGIIDAGVNWKNITADLKSQHSSIRIPDFMIVYENKNLHGRSGNTGWLITIPAGRINMKVSWDMNKDNVTWAEPTTQHRTTAIMNDNMDYSLFVPGLSGQFWVPIFYSLGWNDSGLLSAPRLGYNLSTSLKYCPGTLGITADGKAEISYAEVIDNNLYKFTSGGAGKQAANGVQWSPTSAVSGYSYPLQKGQIMIAGENAELYKTFATNEGRNTSTRNRGMDGALSGSNSWAANPVSIWTFDGKPVGRRAVGITEEGDLVIFVSNRFTNSYNSVKAAWNVFSDGSSLREVAVALQEVGCTDAIVFGENYHSPVVIRDDSRGVPLGKVAGRYDWETNGNVKNADNEASSQSWIMFK
;
A
#
# COMPACT_ATOMS: atom_id res chain seq x y z
N MET A 1 -5.43 -36.16 89.84
CA MET A 1 -4.63 -37.41 89.79
C MET A 1 -3.24 -37.08 89.25
N LYS A 2 -2.21 -37.91 89.54
CA LYS A 2 -0.85 -38.00 88.94
C LYS A 2 -0.26 -36.72 88.28
N LYS A 3 0.77 -36.08 88.85
CA LYS A 3 2.21 -36.44 88.69
C LYS A 3 2.59 -36.52 87.19
N LEU A 4 3.38 -35.61 86.62
CA LEU A 4 4.83 -35.26 86.76
C LEU A 4 5.03 -33.78 86.34
N HIS A 5 6.15 -33.03 86.41
CA HIS A 5 7.49 -33.01 87.06
C HIS A 5 7.95 -31.51 86.96
N PHE A 6 8.69 -30.80 87.83
CA PHE A 6 9.54 -31.11 89.01
C PHE A 6 10.81 -31.87 88.63
N LEU A 7 12.03 -31.31 88.55
CA LEU A 7 12.82 -30.53 89.53
C LEU A 7 14.03 -29.92 88.74
N LEU A 8 14.89 -28.97 89.13
CA LEU A 8 15.47 -28.57 90.43
C LEU A 8 15.87 -27.08 90.41
N SER A 9 16.11 -26.51 91.60
CA SER A 9 16.72 -25.20 91.82
C SER A 9 18.24 -25.16 91.55
N THR A 10 18.87 -24.06 92.00
CA THR A 10 20.30 -23.96 92.38
C THR A 10 21.26 -23.46 91.29
N PHE A 11 21.42 -22.15 91.22
CA PHE A 11 22.64 -21.57 91.81
C PHE A 11 22.35 -20.22 92.50
N LEU A 12 23.25 -19.79 93.39
CA LEU A 12 23.08 -18.66 94.29
C LEU A 12 24.37 -17.83 94.35
N VAL A 13 24.25 -16.53 94.65
CA VAL A 13 25.31 -15.58 95.05
C VAL A 13 26.23 -15.03 93.93
N PHE A 14 26.60 -13.76 94.15
CA PHE A 14 27.75 -12.97 93.66
C PHE A 14 27.39 -11.85 92.63
N ILE A 15 27.61 -10.54 92.86
CA ILE A 15 28.08 -9.74 94.03
C ILE A 15 27.30 -8.39 94.05
N PHE A 16 27.23 -7.71 95.20
CA PHE A 16 26.63 -6.38 95.41
C PHE A 16 27.48 -5.23 94.81
N THR A 17 26.87 -4.09 94.39
CA THR A 17 26.88 -2.79 95.11
C THR A 17 26.37 -1.58 94.29
N SER A 18 25.58 -0.72 94.95
CA SER A 18 25.42 0.75 94.80
C SER A 18 25.43 1.48 93.43
N CYS A 19 24.35 2.26 93.23
CA CYS A 19 24.28 3.61 92.64
C CYS A 19 24.71 3.86 91.18
N GLY A 20 23.76 4.38 90.39
CA GLY A 20 23.99 5.01 89.08
C GLY A 20 22.75 5.75 88.56
N GLU A 21 22.62 7.03 88.87
CA GLU A 21 21.58 7.91 88.25
C GLU A 21 22.01 8.34 86.83
N ASP A 22 21.97 7.44 85.85
CA ASP A 22 22.17 7.83 84.43
C ASP A 22 21.38 7.03 83.38
N GLU A 23 20.69 5.93 83.74
CA GLU A 23 19.90 5.11 82.78
C GLU A 23 18.53 5.73 82.36
N LEU A 24 18.40 7.06 82.40
CA LEU A 24 17.22 7.81 81.92
C LEU A 24 17.55 8.81 80.78
N LYS A 25 18.65 8.58 80.06
CA LYS A 25 19.01 9.29 78.81
C LYS A 25 19.17 8.31 77.64
N GLY A 26 18.09 7.59 77.30
CA GLY A 26 18.10 6.57 76.24
C GLY A 26 16.80 6.41 75.44
N VAL A 27 15.70 7.03 75.85
CA VAL A 27 14.44 7.04 75.08
C VAL A 27 14.33 8.35 74.33
N VAL A 28 14.96 8.42 73.16
CA VAL A 28 14.50 9.31 72.10
C VAL A 28 13.15 8.75 71.65
N LEU A 29 12.06 9.49 71.94
CA LEU A 29 10.80 9.26 71.25
C LEU A 29 11.08 9.45 69.75
N SER A 30 10.79 8.45 68.92
CA SER A 30 10.99 8.57 67.48
C SER A 30 10.28 9.82 66.99
N GLU A 31 11.01 10.69 66.30
CA GLU A 31 10.43 11.84 65.63
C GLU A 31 9.32 11.36 64.69
N ASP A 32 8.23 12.11 64.62
CA ASP A 32 7.07 11.83 63.78
C ASP A 32 7.56 11.54 62.35
N PRO A 33 7.19 10.42 61.69
CA PRO A 33 7.85 9.89 60.47
C PRO A 33 7.78 10.75 59.19
N GLY A 34 7.53 12.05 59.32
CA GLY A 34 8.00 13.04 58.35
C GLY A 34 7.24 13.06 57.04
N TYR A 35 5.92 12.86 57.08
CA TYR A 35 5.05 12.95 55.91
C TYR A 35 5.31 14.22 55.10
N VAL A 36 5.78 14.05 53.86
CA VAL A 36 6.04 15.15 52.93
C VAL A 36 4.78 15.42 52.11
N LYS A 37 4.18 16.61 52.30
CA LYS A 37 3.00 17.05 51.54
C LYS A 37 3.19 17.07 50.01
N GLU A 38 4.41 17.33 49.55
CA GLU A 38 4.78 17.49 48.13
C GLU A 38 6.06 16.68 47.82
N PRO A 39 5.98 15.34 47.76
CA PRO A 39 7.15 14.45 47.72
C PRO A 39 7.92 14.51 46.40
N LEU A 40 7.25 14.84 45.30
CA LEU A 40 7.87 15.17 44.01
C LEU A 40 7.94 16.70 43.87
N VAL A 41 9.14 17.26 43.94
CA VAL A 41 9.40 18.71 43.90
C VAL A 41 9.53 19.23 42.47
N ALA A 42 10.14 18.45 41.59
CA ALA A 42 10.21 18.76 40.16
C ALA A 42 10.39 17.48 39.32
N ILE A 43 10.08 17.57 38.03
CA ILE A 43 10.42 16.56 37.03
C ILE A 43 10.97 17.25 35.78
N GLN A 44 12.01 16.66 35.19
CA GLN A 44 12.55 17.06 33.90
C GLN A 44 12.53 15.87 32.94
N ALA A 45 12.44 16.14 31.64
CA ALA A 45 12.56 15.13 30.58
C ALA A 45 13.52 15.62 29.49
N GLU A 46 14.28 14.71 28.88
CA GLU A 46 15.15 15.03 27.75
C GLU A 46 14.34 15.19 26.46
N ASP A 47 14.66 16.21 25.65
CA ASP A 47 13.93 16.56 24.41
C ASP A 47 14.44 15.85 23.14
N GLY A 48 15.38 14.91 23.29
CA GLY A 48 16.08 14.24 22.19
C GLY A 48 17.26 15.01 21.61
N THR A 49 17.60 16.20 22.12
CA THR A 49 18.74 17.02 21.67
C THR A 49 19.82 17.20 22.74
N GLY A 50 19.69 16.52 23.89
CA GLY A 50 20.52 16.73 25.08
C GLY A 50 20.03 17.88 25.98
N ASN A 51 18.95 18.58 25.60
CA ASN A 51 18.30 19.60 26.42
C ASN A 51 17.19 19.00 27.28
N TRP A 52 16.83 19.70 28.36
CA TRP A 52 15.88 19.22 29.37
C TRP A 52 14.69 20.17 29.48
N ILE A 53 13.48 19.67 29.20
CA ILE A 53 12.23 20.38 29.48
C ILE A 53 11.82 20.14 30.94
N ASN A 54 11.21 21.14 31.58
CA ASN A 54 10.64 21.02 32.92
C ASN A 54 9.16 20.63 32.81
N GLY A 55 8.72 19.62 33.57
CA GLY A 55 7.29 19.29 33.68
C GLY A 55 6.56 20.22 34.64
N LEU A 56 5.36 20.64 34.26
CA LEU A 56 4.46 21.41 35.13
C LEU A 56 3.71 20.45 36.04
N ILE A 57 3.87 20.58 37.36
CA ILE A 57 3.23 19.71 38.37
C ILE A 57 2.07 20.46 39.04
N ASP A 58 0.85 19.91 38.97
CA ASP A 58 -0.24 20.25 39.89
C ASP A 58 -0.27 19.22 41.04
N GLN A 59 0.18 19.65 42.21
CA GLN A 59 0.24 18.82 43.42
C GLN A 59 -1.15 18.44 43.95
N ASN A 60 -2.22 19.18 43.61
CA ASN A 60 -3.57 18.92 44.11
C ASN A 60 -4.23 17.75 43.35
N SER A 61 -4.08 17.72 42.02
CA SER A 61 -4.57 16.64 41.17
C SER A 61 -3.55 15.52 40.94
N ARG A 62 -2.28 15.72 41.36
CA ARG A 62 -1.12 14.84 41.12
C ARG A 62 -0.88 14.61 39.62
N VAL A 63 -1.07 15.68 38.85
CA VAL A 63 -0.91 15.71 37.40
C VAL A 63 0.41 16.37 37.04
N ILE A 64 1.12 15.79 36.08
CA ILE A 64 2.35 16.30 35.48
C ILE A 64 2.08 16.52 34.00
N ALA A 65 2.39 17.70 33.46
CA ALA A 65 2.33 17.99 32.02
C ALA A 65 3.75 18.16 31.44
N LEU A 66 4.03 17.46 30.32
CA LEU A 66 5.25 17.58 29.53
C LEU A 66 4.89 17.87 28.07
N ASP A 67 5.30 19.03 27.53
CA ASP A 67 5.11 19.37 26.11
C ASP A 67 6.42 19.19 25.31
N PHE A 68 6.50 18.08 24.59
CA PHE A 68 7.63 17.78 23.71
C PHE A 68 7.41 18.45 22.35
N ARG A 69 8.08 19.59 22.12
CA ARG A 69 7.99 20.32 20.83
C ARG A 69 9.10 19.95 19.83
N ILE A 70 9.95 18.97 20.17
CA ILE A 70 11.07 18.50 19.32
C ILE A 70 11.16 16.96 19.25
N LEU A 71 10.91 16.25 20.34
CA LEU A 71 10.98 14.78 20.38
C LEU A 71 9.78 14.12 19.66
N ASP A 72 10.04 13.44 18.54
CA ASP A 72 9.00 12.70 17.79
C ASP A 72 8.67 11.35 18.43
N ASP A 73 9.69 10.56 18.78
CA ASP A 73 9.55 9.24 19.40
C ASP A 73 9.67 9.36 20.93
N GLN A 74 8.59 9.00 21.63
CA GLN A 74 8.48 9.09 23.09
C GLN A 74 8.44 7.71 23.77
N SER A 75 8.81 6.63 23.05
CA SER A 75 8.83 5.27 23.60
C SER A 75 9.94 5.01 24.63
N ALA A 76 10.98 5.85 24.66
CA ALA A 76 12.08 5.77 25.62
C ALA A 76 12.66 7.17 25.94
N VAL A 77 12.02 7.88 26.86
CA VAL A 77 12.41 9.24 27.27
C VAL A 77 13.22 9.21 28.57
N ASN A 78 14.42 9.78 28.57
CA ASN A 78 15.18 10.01 29.79
C ASN A 78 14.47 11.05 30.67
N VAL A 79 14.20 10.73 31.93
CA VAL A 79 13.56 11.62 32.91
C VAL A 79 14.37 11.74 34.18
N LYS A 80 14.20 12.87 34.87
CA LYS A 80 14.81 13.18 36.17
C LYS A 80 13.76 13.65 37.15
N LEU A 81 13.55 12.88 38.20
CA LEU A 81 12.70 13.21 39.34
C LEU A 81 13.54 13.92 40.40
N LYS A 82 13.18 15.16 40.77
CA LYS A 82 13.65 15.78 42.01
C LYS A 82 12.60 15.52 43.09
N LEU A 83 12.97 14.76 44.12
CA LEU A 83 12.16 14.55 45.30
C LEU A 83 12.46 15.60 46.38
N ALA A 84 11.69 15.61 47.46
CA ALA A 84 12.05 16.35 48.67
C ALA A 84 13.27 15.72 49.35
N ASP A 85 14.12 16.55 49.97
CA ASP A 85 15.39 16.11 50.56
C ASP A 85 15.21 15.37 51.91
N GLU A 86 14.00 15.39 52.48
CA GLU A 86 13.60 14.68 53.70
C GLU A 86 12.57 13.59 53.35
N TRP A 87 12.75 12.36 53.86
CA TRP A 87 11.85 11.18 53.81
C TRP A 87 11.34 10.65 52.44
N ALA A 88 11.24 11.48 51.41
CA ALA A 88 10.69 11.08 50.11
C ALA A 88 11.62 10.16 49.31
N ARG A 89 11.07 9.17 48.61
CA ARG A 89 11.83 8.16 47.84
C ARG A 89 11.12 7.69 46.57
N PRO A 90 11.86 7.30 45.51
CA PRO A 90 11.26 6.76 44.29
C PRO A 90 10.73 5.34 44.53
N ILE A 91 9.62 4.98 43.90
CA ILE A 91 8.99 3.65 43.97
C ILE A 91 8.82 3.04 42.58
N ASP A 92 8.29 3.82 41.63
CA ASP A 92 8.15 3.42 40.22
C ASP A 92 8.26 4.68 39.33
N PRO A 93 9.37 4.93 38.62
CA PRO A 93 10.58 4.12 38.55
C PRO A 93 11.32 4.04 39.90
N LEU A 94 12.19 3.04 40.04
CA LEU A 94 12.99 2.79 41.26
C LEU A 94 14.15 3.79 41.49
N THR A 95 14.38 4.71 40.56
CA THR A 95 15.48 5.67 40.57
C THR A 95 15.01 7.06 40.14
N THR A 96 15.70 8.10 40.63
CA THR A 96 15.41 9.50 40.26
C THR A 96 15.73 9.77 38.79
N ASP A 97 16.83 9.23 38.29
CA ASP A 97 17.18 9.19 36.88
C ASP A 97 16.62 7.89 36.28
N ALA A 98 15.77 7.99 35.26
CA ALA A 98 15.05 6.84 34.71
C ALA A 98 14.76 7.01 33.21
N VAL A 99 14.29 5.93 32.57
CA VAL A 99 13.75 5.94 31.20
C VAL A 99 12.28 5.55 31.28
N LEU A 100 11.39 6.36 30.70
CA LEU A 100 9.95 6.09 30.65
C LEU A 100 9.46 5.99 29.21
N ASP A 101 8.52 5.08 28.96
CA ASP A 101 7.64 5.14 27.81
C ASP A 101 6.56 6.19 28.07
N LEU A 102 6.53 7.23 27.24
CA LEU A 102 5.53 8.31 27.24
C LEU A 102 4.73 8.33 25.92
N SER A 103 4.88 7.32 25.06
CA SER A 103 4.25 7.24 23.72
C SER A 103 2.73 7.05 23.76
N SER A 104 2.21 6.60 24.90
CA SER A 104 0.77 6.48 25.19
C SER A 104 0.05 7.83 25.36
N GLY A 105 0.78 8.92 25.56
CA GLY A 105 0.24 10.21 26.02
C GLY A 105 -0.13 10.25 27.51
N ILE A 106 -0.15 9.09 28.20
CA ILE A 106 -0.52 8.94 29.61
C ILE A 106 0.34 7.86 30.27
N THR A 107 1.24 8.29 31.17
CA THR A 107 2.14 7.41 31.94
C THR A 107 1.98 7.71 33.43
N ARG A 108 2.31 6.75 34.30
CA ARG A 108 2.20 6.90 35.75
C ARG A 108 3.54 6.66 36.42
N ILE A 109 3.77 7.40 37.50
CA ILE A 109 4.93 7.20 38.38
C ILE A 109 4.47 7.20 39.84
N LYS A 110 5.28 6.62 40.72
CA LYS A 110 5.06 6.53 42.16
C LYS A 110 6.28 6.99 42.93
N VAL A 111 6.03 7.84 43.92
CA VAL A 111 7.00 8.26 44.94
C VAL A 111 6.36 8.01 46.30
N ASN A 112 7.13 7.59 47.28
CA ASN A 112 6.67 7.45 48.66
C ASN A 112 7.05 8.70 49.44
N ASP A 113 6.17 9.19 50.31
CA ASP A 113 6.29 10.49 50.99
C ASP A 113 6.85 10.42 52.43
N GLY A 114 7.34 9.24 52.83
CA GLY A 114 7.69 8.91 54.22
C GLY A 114 6.66 7.98 54.88
N ALA A 115 5.39 8.08 54.48
CA ALA A 115 4.30 7.23 54.95
C ALA A 115 3.64 6.44 53.80
N ASP A 116 3.03 7.13 52.84
CA ASP A 116 2.17 6.57 51.79
C ASP A 116 2.83 6.58 50.40
N ASP A 117 2.35 5.69 49.52
CA ASP A 117 2.76 5.64 48.10
C ASP A 117 1.86 6.56 47.24
N ILE A 118 2.47 7.61 46.70
CA ILE A 118 1.82 8.69 45.95
C ILE A 118 1.98 8.48 44.45
N GLU A 119 0.90 8.08 43.78
CA GLU A 119 0.81 7.98 42.31
C GLU A 119 0.60 9.38 41.69
N TYR A 120 1.45 9.73 40.72
CA TYR A 120 1.29 10.88 39.83
C TYR A 120 1.01 10.41 38.40
N THR A 121 0.17 11.14 37.66
CA THR A 121 -0.09 10.88 36.24
C THR A 121 0.60 11.92 35.37
N ILE A 122 1.52 11.45 34.52
CA ILE A 122 2.17 12.22 33.46
C ILE A 122 1.27 12.21 32.23
N PHE A 123 0.94 13.40 31.72
CA PHE A 123 0.41 13.61 30.39
C PHE A 123 1.52 14.19 29.51
N SER A 124 1.87 13.46 28.47
CA SER A 124 2.81 13.90 27.42
C SER A 124 2.03 14.43 26.22
N THR A 125 2.41 15.61 25.73
CA THR A 125 1.96 16.14 24.44
C THR A 125 3.14 16.20 23.47
N SER A 126 2.84 16.04 22.17
CA SER A 126 3.82 16.24 21.10
C SER A 126 3.36 17.39 20.21
N THR A 127 4.18 18.43 20.09
CA THR A 127 3.91 19.56 19.19
C THR A 127 4.86 19.53 17.99
N GLN A 128 4.37 19.10 16.84
CA GLN A 128 5.14 19.13 15.59
C GLN A 128 5.23 20.56 15.03
N LEU A 129 6.43 21.17 15.06
CA LEU A 129 6.66 22.57 14.67
C LEU A 129 6.40 22.88 13.19
N LEU A 130 6.71 21.94 12.29
CA LEU A 130 6.35 21.97 10.87
C LEU A 130 5.50 20.74 10.57
N ARG A 131 4.20 20.96 10.37
CA ARG A 131 3.17 19.91 10.26
C ARG A 131 3.12 19.31 8.86
N GLY A 132 3.28 20.16 7.86
CA GLY A 132 3.28 19.79 6.44
C GLY A 132 3.72 20.93 5.55
N VAL A 133 3.73 20.69 4.25
CA VAL A 133 4.02 21.70 3.22
C VAL A 133 3.21 21.41 1.96
N THR A 134 2.58 22.44 1.40
CA THR A 134 2.05 22.41 0.04
C THR A 134 3.10 22.98 -0.89
N ALA A 135 3.36 22.31 -2.01
CA ALA A 135 4.41 22.67 -2.96
C ALA A 135 3.81 22.83 -4.36
N THR A 136 4.20 23.89 -5.06
CA THR A 136 3.84 24.12 -6.46
C THR A 136 5.09 24.14 -7.32
N CYS A 137 5.14 23.29 -8.34
CA CYS A 137 6.23 23.20 -9.31
C CYS A 137 5.65 23.21 -10.73
N ASN A 138 6.12 24.13 -11.57
CA ASN A 138 5.49 24.44 -12.87
C ASN A 138 3.98 24.72 -12.73
N THR A 139 3.12 23.81 -13.18
CA THR A 139 1.64 23.91 -13.07
C THR A 139 1.05 22.88 -12.11
N GLU A 140 1.88 22.11 -11.41
CA GLU A 140 1.46 21.01 -10.55
C GLU A 140 1.58 21.42 -9.07
N GLN A 141 0.52 21.17 -8.29
CA GLN A 141 0.49 21.41 -6.86
C GLN A 141 0.26 20.09 -6.11
N VAL A 142 1.11 19.83 -5.11
CA VAL A 142 1.10 18.61 -4.29
C VAL A 142 1.31 18.99 -2.81
N SER A 143 0.91 18.13 -1.88
CA SER A 143 1.12 18.36 -0.44
C SER A 143 1.78 17.17 0.23
N GLY A 144 2.63 17.43 1.22
CA GLY A 144 3.28 16.41 2.04
C GLY A 144 3.25 16.75 3.52
N SER A 145 2.87 15.78 4.35
CA SER A 145 3.00 15.87 5.81
C SER A 145 4.38 15.37 6.24
N PHE A 146 4.94 15.94 7.30
CA PHE A 146 6.20 15.42 7.87
C PHE A 146 5.90 14.27 8.85
N MET A 147 6.73 13.23 8.81
CA MET A 147 6.75 12.14 9.79
C MET A 147 8.19 11.97 10.28
N ASN A 148 8.40 11.98 11.59
CA ASN A 148 9.72 11.91 12.23
C ASN A 148 10.75 12.89 11.62
N GLY A 149 10.30 14.12 11.35
CA GLY A 149 11.09 15.18 10.70
C GLY A 149 11.26 15.08 9.18
N VAL A 150 10.77 14.02 8.51
CA VAL A 150 10.99 13.77 7.06
C VAL A 150 9.69 13.87 6.26
N ALA A 151 9.75 14.44 5.07
CA ALA A 151 8.68 14.42 4.06
C ALA A 151 9.23 14.19 2.64
N SER A 152 8.39 13.68 1.75
CA SER A 152 8.68 13.58 0.32
C SER A 152 7.48 14.06 -0.48
N LEU A 153 7.73 14.96 -1.44
CA LEU A 153 6.76 15.52 -2.36
C LEU A 153 6.80 14.71 -3.65
N ARG A 154 5.67 14.09 -3.97
CA ARG A 154 5.53 13.21 -5.12
C ARG A 154 4.78 13.93 -6.23
N PHE A 155 5.53 14.41 -7.22
CA PHE A 155 4.97 15.04 -8.42
C PHE A 155 4.76 14.00 -9.54
N LYS A 156 3.78 14.20 -10.39
CA LYS A 156 3.48 13.31 -11.53
C LYS A 156 4.59 13.37 -12.57
N GLN A 157 4.99 14.56 -13.00
CA GLN A 157 6.10 14.73 -13.96
C GLN A 157 6.69 16.16 -13.96
N ASN A 158 7.92 16.31 -13.49
CA ASN A 158 8.75 17.50 -13.72
C ASN A 158 10.12 17.11 -14.30
N THR A 159 10.65 17.89 -15.24
CA THR A 159 12.00 17.69 -15.81
C THR A 159 13.12 18.05 -14.82
N THR A 160 12.84 19.02 -13.96
CA THR A 160 13.73 19.63 -12.97
C THR A 160 12.85 20.18 -11.84
N PHE A 161 13.27 20.04 -10.58
CA PHE A 161 12.57 20.66 -9.46
C PHE A 161 13.20 22.02 -9.17
N ALA A 162 13.09 22.95 -10.12
CA ALA A 162 13.56 24.32 -10.01
C ALA A 162 12.42 25.26 -9.64
N ASP A 163 12.75 26.38 -8.97
CA ASP A 163 11.80 27.44 -8.58
C ASP A 163 10.53 26.92 -7.85
N VAL A 164 10.66 25.85 -7.04
CA VAL A 164 9.53 25.23 -6.35
C VAL A 164 9.02 26.15 -5.24
N VAL A 165 7.74 26.54 -5.32
CA VAL A 165 7.09 27.40 -4.33
C VAL A 165 6.51 26.53 -3.20
N LEU A 166 7.08 26.67 -2.01
CA LEU A 166 6.68 25.94 -0.80
C LEU A 166 5.88 26.83 0.15
N MET A 167 4.70 26.35 0.52
CA MET A 167 3.76 26.91 1.50
C MET A 167 3.80 26.03 2.76
N PRO A 168 4.68 26.29 3.73
CA PRO A 168 4.87 25.46 4.93
C PRO A 168 3.80 25.73 6.00
N THR A 169 3.18 24.67 6.52
CA THR A 169 2.19 24.72 7.61
C THR A 169 2.90 24.56 8.95
N LEU A 170 3.18 25.69 9.61
CA LEU A 170 3.85 25.75 10.91
C LEU A 170 2.86 25.58 12.09
N ALA A 171 3.41 25.29 13.27
CA ALA A 171 2.71 25.38 14.54
C ALA A 171 2.82 26.77 15.17
N ASP A 172 1.99 27.01 16.18
CA ASP A 172 1.94 28.28 16.89
C ASP A 172 3.28 28.57 17.61
N ASN A 173 3.77 29.80 17.40
CA ASN A 173 5.11 30.29 17.75
C ASN A 173 6.30 29.61 17.04
N ALA A 174 6.09 28.82 15.98
CA ALA A 174 7.19 28.28 15.17
C ALA A 174 7.58 29.22 14.01
N GLU A 175 8.86 29.26 13.64
CA GLU A 175 9.43 30.13 12.61
C GLU A 175 10.50 29.40 11.78
N ILE A 176 10.49 29.53 10.46
CA ILE A 176 11.58 29.01 9.60
C ILE A 176 12.71 30.03 9.56
N ILE A 177 13.83 29.69 10.21
CA ILE A 177 15.00 30.57 10.37
C ILE A 177 16.07 30.37 9.29
N SER A 178 16.12 29.19 8.65
CA SER A 178 17.03 28.92 7.53
C SER A 178 16.61 27.68 6.74
N THR A 179 17.12 27.57 5.51
CA THR A 179 17.13 26.32 4.74
C THR A 179 18.50 26.04 4.14
N ASP A 180 18.76 24.79 3.81
CA ASP A 180 19.96 24.32 3.10
C ASP A 180 19.55 23.27 2.05
N PRO A 181 19.63 23.55 0.73
CA PRO A 181 20.08 24.79 0.12
C PRO A 181 19.22 26.02 0.47
N SER A 182 19.78 27.21 0.30
CA SER A 182 19.15 28.49 0.68
C SER A 182 17.98 28.85 -0.23
N SER A 183 16.77 28.95 0.34
CA SER A 183 15.56 29.42 -0.36
C SER A 183 15.48 30.95 -0.44
N GLN A 184 14.84 31.46 -1.48
CA GLN A 184 14.31 32.83 -1.50
C GLN A 184 12.91 32.86 -0.84
N LYS A 185 12.31 34.06 -0.71
CA LYS A 185 10.90 34.21 -0.31
C LYS A 185 10.12 35.02 -1.35
N ASP A 186 8.87 34.61 -1.60
CA ASP A 186 7.93 35.38 -2.44
C ASP A 186 7.30 36.56 -1.66
N GLU A 187 6.42 37.31 -2.32
CA GLU A 187 5.70 38.46 -1.71
C GLU A 187 4.74 38.07 -0.57
N ASN A 188 4.38 36.79 -0.45
CA ASN A 188 3.52 36.23 0.59
C ASN A 188 4.32 35.56 1.72
N GLY A 189 5.66 35.46 1.59
CA GLY A 189 6.55 34.80 2.53
C GLY A 189 6.76 33.29 2.31
N ASN A 190 6.19 32.73 1.24
CA ASN A 190 6.42 31.34 0.80
C ASN A 190 7.89 31.16 0.38
N LEU A 191 8.44 29.95 0.54
CA LEU A 191 9.83 29.69 0.16
C LEU A 191 9.91 29.35 -1.34
N ILE A 192 10.86 29.93 -2.07
CA ILE A 192 11.18 29.51 -3.46
C ILE A 192 12.52 28.79 -3.43
N VAL A 193 12.58 27.56 -3.95
CA VAL A 193 13.76 26.69 -3.78
C VAL A 193 13.90 25.62 -4.87
N ASP A 194 15.15 25.29 -5.20
CA ASP A 194 15.50 24.18 -6.09
C ASP A 194 15.57 22.85 -5.31
N LEU A 195 14.52 22.02 -5.39
CA LEU A 195 14.46 20.68 -4.78
C LEU A 195 15.16 19.61 -5.63
N ASN A 196 16.28 19.95 -6.28
CA ASN A 196 17.11 18.99 -7.03
C ASN A 196 17.91 18.04 -6.10
N SER A 197 17.87 18.28 -4.79
CA SER A 197 18.35 17.42 -3.71
C SER A 197 17.44 17.55 -2.48
N THR A 198 17.70 16.77 -1.42
CA THR A 198 17.00 16.93 -0.13
C THR A 198 17.26 18.32 0.46
N LEU A 199 16.19 19.07 0.69
CA LEU A 199 16.18 20.34 1.41
C LEU A 199 16.12 20.10 2.91
N THR A 200 17.03 20.70 3.67
CA THR A 200 16.92 20.81 5.12
C THR A 200 16.25 22.13 5.47
N ILE A 201 15.14 22.09 6.21
CA ILE A 201 14.43 23.27 6.75
C ILE A 201 14.72 23.34 8.25
N THR A 202 15.29 24.45 8.72
CA THR A 202 15.52 24.66 10.16
C THR A 202 14.41 25.54 10.73
N VAL A 203 13.65 24.97 11.67
CA VAL A 203 12.51 25.61 12.33
C VAL A 203 12.90 25.91 13.77
N LYS A 204 12.64 27.14 14.21
CA LYS A 204 12.78 27.57 15.59
C LYS A 204 11.42 27.53 16.29
N ASP A 205 11.39 26.99 17.50
CA ASP A 205 10.29 27.23 18.44
C ASP A 205 10.60 28.51 19.24
N ASN A 206 9.79 29.56 19.07
CA ASN A 206 9.92 30.79 19.84
C ASN A 206 9.29 30.71 21.25
N THR A 207 8.55 29.64 21.59
CA THR A 207 8.09 29.39 22.97
C THR A 207 9.25 28.96 23.87
N ASN A 208 10.03 27.95 23.47
CA ASN A 208 11.15 27.41 24.25
C ASN A 208 12.54 27.88 23.76
N ASN A 209 12.61 28.68 22.70
CA ASN A 209 13.85 29.14 22.04
C ASN A 209 14.76 27.99 21.53
N MET A 210 14.16 26.86 21.13
CA MET A 210 14.85 25.67 20.63
C MET A 210 14.76 25.56 19.10
N THR A 211 15.55 24.70 18.44
CA THR A 211 15.51 24.52 16.98
C THR A 211 15.48 23.05 16.56
N LYS A 212 14.66 22.75 15.55
CA LYS A 212 14.54 21.43 14.92
C LYS A 212 14.81 21.51 13.43
N LYS A 213 15.45 20.47 12.89
CA LYS A 213 15.65 20.30 11.45
C LYS A 213 14.62 19.32 10.87
N TYR A 214 14.12 19.66 9.70
CA TYR A 214 13.21 18.86 8.89
C TYR A 214 13.85 18.59 7.53
N GLN A 215 13.60 17.42 6.94
CA GLN A 215 14.11 17.05 5.62
C GLN A 215 12.95 16.90 4.63
N LEU A 216 13.04 17.61 3.51
CA LEU A 216 12.06 17.59 2.43
C LEU A 216 12.74 17.14 1.14
N SER A 217 12.14 16.19 0.44
CA SER A 217 12.60 15.72 -0.87
C SER A 217 11.52 15.88 -1.93
N ALA A 218 11.89 15.92 -3.21
CA ALA A 218 10.96 15.86 -4.34
C ALA A 218 11.29 14.66 -5.24
N VAL A 219 10.27 13.95 -5.71
CA VAL A 219 10.39 12.78 -6.59
C VAL A 219 9.30 12.79 -7.66
N ASN A 220 9.60 12.19 -8.82
CA ASN A 220 8.63 11.96 -9.89
C ASN A 220 7.92 10.62 -9.76
N GLY A 221 6.69 10.54 -10.25
CA GLY A 221 5.89 9.33 -10.44
C GLY A 221 4.64 9.29 -9.55
N ILE A 222 3.55 8.71 -10.08
CA ILE A 222 2.20 8.71 -9.49
C ILE A 222 1.94 7.74 -8.33
N ILE A 223 2.90 6.86 -8.02
CA ILE A 223 2.77 5.82 -6.98
C ILE A 223 3.90 5.93 -5.98
N ASP A 224 3.66 5.53 -4.72
CA ASP A 224 4.78 5.10 -3.88
C ASP A 224 5.12 3.65 -4.14
N ALA A 225 6.19 3.43 -4.90
CA ALA A 225 6.68 2.11 -5.24
C ALA A 225 7.48 1.46 -4.08
N GLY A 226 7.84 2.23 -3.04
CA GLY A 226 8.65 1.75 -1.92
C GLY A 226 10.00 1.14 -2.34
N VAL A 227 10.58 0.30 -1.48
CA VAL A 227 11.92 -0.28 -1.68
C VAL A 227 11.95 -1.52 -2.58
N ASN A 228 10.80 -2.16 -2.83
CA ASN A 228 10.72 -3.45 -3.53
C ASN A 228 10.62 -3.31 -5.07
N TRP A 229 10.28 -2.13 -5.56
CA TRP A 229 10.01 -1.85 -6.98
C TRP A 229 11.05 -0.87 -7.54
N LYS A 230 12.07 -1.38 -8.24
CA LYS A 230 13.11 -0.55 -8.86
C LYS A 230 12.54 0.10 -10.14
N ASN A 231 12.65 1.42 -10.29
CA ASN A 231 12.47 2.08 -11.59
C ASN A 231 13.56 1.59 -12.57
N ILE A 232 13.14 1.01 -13.70
CA ILE A 232 14.00 0.48 -14.77
C ILE A 232 13.82 1.22 -16.11
N THR A 233 13.10 2.35 -16.12
CA THR A 233 12.77 3.07 -17.37
C THR A 233 14.02 3.52 -18.14
N ALA A 234 15.05 4.00 -17.43
CA ALA A 234 16.34 4.36 -18.01
C ALA A 234 17.15 3.12 -18.45
N ASP A 235 17.14 2.05 -17.65
CA ASP A 235 17.77 0.78 -18.01
C ASP A 235 17.21 0.24 -19.33
N LEU A 236 15.88 0.21 -19.48
CA LEU A 236 15.20 -0.22 -20.71
C LEU A 236 15.56 0.66 -21.91
N LYS A 237 15.53 1.99 -21.76
CA LYS A 237 15.94 2.93 -22.82
C LYS A 237 17.41 2.76 -23.24
N SER A 238 18.30 2.32 -22.32
CA SER A 238 19.70 2.02 -22.64
C SER A 238 19.93 0.66 -23.29
N GLN A 239 19.13 -0.36 -22.92
CA GLN A 239 19.23 -1.72 -23.46
C GLN A 239 18.56 -1.86 -24.83
N HIS A 240 17.52 -1.06 -25.09
CA HIS A 240 16.73 -1.08 -26.31
C HIS A 240 16.65 0.33 -26.91
N SER A 241 17.64 0.72 -27.71
CA SER A 241 17.74 2.07 -28.31
C SER A 241 16.57 2.43 -29.25
N SER A 242 15.86 1.42 -29.75
CA SER A 242 14.64 1.54 -30.56
C SER A 242 13.35 1.69 -29.74
N ILE A 243 13.39 1.56 -28.40
CA ILE A 243 12.18 1.54 -27.57
C ILE A 243 11.47 2.90 -27.55
N ARG A 244 10.14 2.86 -27.43
CA ARG A 244 9.26 4.04 -27.39
C ARG A 244 8.51 4.04 -26.07
N ILE A 245 9.09 4.71 -25.07
CA ILE A 245 8.47 4.98 -23.76
C ILE A 245 8.41 6.51 -23.58
N PRO A 246 7.22 7.13 -23.53
CA PRO A 246 7.08 8.56 -23.22
C PRO A 246 7.66 8.90 -21.85
N ASP A 247 8.20 10.10 -21.65
CA ASP A 247 8.88 10.46 -20.39
C ASP A 247 7.94 10.64 -19.18
N PHE A 248 6.62 10.51 -19.37
CA PHE A 248 5.62 10.40 -18.30
C PHE A 248 5.29 8.95 -17.92
N MET A 249 5.74 7.98 -18.72
CA MET A 249 5.46 6.55 -18.50
C MET A 249 6.65 5.90 -17.79
N ILE A 250 6.47 5.50 -16.54
CA ILE A 250 7.55 4.93 -15.72
C ILE A 250 7.33 3.43 -15.57
N VAL A 251 8.36 2.65 -15.87
CA VAL A 251 8.38 1.19 -15.70
C VAL A 251 9.18 0.84 -14.45
N TYR A 252 8.56 0.08 -13.55
CA TYR A 252 9.18 -0.48 -12.34
C TYR A 252 9.27 -2.00 -12.45
N GLU A 253 10.27 -2.59 -11.79
CA GLU A 253 10.50 -4.03 -11.70
C GLU A 253 10.70 -4.46 -10.24
N ASN A 254 10.08 -5.58 -9.87
CA ASN A 254 10.32 -6.29 -8.62
C ASN A 254 10.74 -7.73 -8.95
N LYS A 255 11.93 -8.16 -8.51
CA LYS A 255 12.47 -9.51 -8.78
C LYS A 255 12.07 -10.57 -7.76
N ASN A 256 11.42 -10.16 -6.67
CA ASN A 256 11.03 -11.00 -5.53
C ASN A 256 9.55 -10.77 -5.19
N LEU A 257 8.70 -10.67 -6.22
CA LEU A 257 7.29 -10.31 -6.10
C LEU A 257 6.55 -11.26 -5.15
N HIS A 258 5.77 -10.70 -4.23
CA HIS A 258 5.10 -11.44 -3.14
C HIS A 258 6.07 -12.22 -2.24
N GLY A 259 7.30 -11.71 -2.06
CA GLY A 259 8.37 -12.33 -1.26
C GLY A 259 9.00 -13.58 -1.90
N ARG A 260 8.61 -13.96 -3.12
CA ARG A 260 9.04 -15.20 -3.78
C ARG A 260 10.27 -14.94 -4.66
N SER A 261 11.41 -15.50 -4.30
CA SER A 261 12.68 -15.30 -5.01
C SER A 261 12.58 -15.67 -6.49
N GLY A 262 13.00 -14.75 -7.37
CA GLY A 262 12.94 -14.92 -8.83
C GLY A 262 11.55 -14.68 -9.44
N ASN A 263 10.50 -14.54 -8.64
CA ASN A 263 9.16 -14.18 -9.11
C ASN A 263 9.18 -12.73 -9.59
N THR A 264 9.33 -12.50 -10.89
CA THR A 264 9.40 -11.14 -11.44
C THR A 264 8.01 -10.53 -11.61
N GLY A 265 7.87 -9.25 -11.33
CA GLY A 265 6.71 -8.44 -11.73
C GLY A 265 7.15 -7.07 -12.20
N TRP A 266 6.25 -6.41 -12.93
CA TRP A 266 6.41 -5.03 -13.40
C TRP A 266 5.16 -4.20 -13.10
N LEU A 267 5.39 -2.93 -12.81
CA LEU A 267 4.36 -1.88 -12.83
C LEU A 267 4.70 -0.90 -13.95
N ILE A 268 3.68 -0.45 -14.67
CA ILE A 268 3.82 0.61 -15.68
C ILE A 268 2.82 1.70 -15.33
N THR A 269 3.32 2.91 -15.10
CA THR A 269 2.49 4.04 -14.66
C THR A 269 2.22 5.01 -15.79
N ILE A 270 1.03 5.61 -15.83
CA ILE A 270 0.67 6.69 -16.74
C ILE A 270 -0.18 7.72 -15.97
N PRO A 271 0.24 8.99 -15.85
CA PRO A 271 -0.51 9.99 -15.10
C PRO A 271 -1.80 10.42 -15.79
N ALA A 272 -2.81 10.75 -14.97
CA ALA A 272 -4.03 11.42 -15.34
C ALA A 272 -3.74 12.66 -16.19
N GLY A 273 -4.53 12.89 -17.25
CA GLY A 273 -4.27 13.92 -18.25
C GLY A 273 -3.28 13.51 -19.35
N ARG A 274 -2.60 12.35 -19.22
CA ARG A 274 -1.76 11.75 -20.28
C ARG A 274 -2.31 10.44 -20.83
N ILE A 275 -3.29 9.82 -20.18
CA ILE A 275 -3.80 8.50 -20.60
C ILE A 275 -4.63 8.64 -21.87
N ASN A 276 -4.11 8.11 -22.98
CA ASN A 276 -4.87 7.84 -24.19
C ASN A 276 -4.86 6.32 -24.42
N MET A 277 -6.04 5.71 -24.46
CA MET A 277 -6.24 4.27 -24.60
C MET A 277 -7.07 3.98 -25.85
N LYS A 278 -6.68 2.94 -26.59
CA LYS A 278 -7.44 2.39 -27.72
C LYS A 278 -7.66 0.90 -27.55
N VAL A 279 -8.87 0.42 -27.81
CA VAL A 279 -9.21 -1.02 -27.81
C VAL A 279 -9.36 -1.51 -29.25
N SER A 280 -8.78 -2.68 -29.56
CA SER A 280 -8.98 -3.44 -30.79
C SER A 280 -9.57 -4.82 -30.49
N TRP A 281 -10.41 -5.34 -31.40
CA TRP A 281 -11.11 -6.62 -31.26
C TRP A 281 -11.27 -7.35 -32.60
N ASP A 282 -10.94 -8.64 -32.65
CA ASP A 282 -11.10 -9.46 -33.86
C ASP A 282 -12.53 -10.00 -33.99
N MET A 283 -13.44 -9.16 -34.51
CA MET A 283 -14.85 -9.52 -34.70
C MET A 283 -15.07 -10.67 -35.68
N ASN A 284 -14.09 -11.04 -36.53
CA ASN A 284 -14.25 -12.13 -37.50
C ASN A 284 -14.43 -13.52 -36.84
N LYS A 285 -14.19 -13.62 -35.54
CA LYS A 285 -14.14 -14.88 -34.78
C LYS A 285 -15.12 -14.94 -33.61
N ASP A 286 -16.11 -14.03 -33.57
CA ASP A 286 -17.24 -14.16 -32.64
C ASP A 286 -18.11 -15.40 -32.93
N ASN A 287 -17.95 -15.99 -34.12
CA ASN A 287 -18.54 -17.26 -34.56
C ASN A 287 -17.92 -18.52 -33.92
N VAL A 288 -18.09 -18.65 -32.61
CA VAL A 288 -18.49 -19.91 -31.93
C VAL A 288 -17.51 -21.10 -32.06
N THR A 289 -16.24 -20.91 -32.45
CA THR A 289 -15.27 -22.01 -32.66
C THR A 289 -13.84 -21.68 -32.22
N TRP A 290 -13.02 -22.73 -32.01
CA TRP A 290 -11.60 -22.68 -31.61
C TRP A 290 -10.68 -22.12 -32.71
N ALA A 291 -10.93 -20.88 -33.15
CA ALA A 291 -10.21 -20.24 -34.24
C ALA A 291 -9.10 -19.30 -33.71
N GLU A 292 -7.84 -19.57 -34.08
CA GLU A 292 -6.69 -18.67 -33.91
C GLU A 292 -7.00 -17.25 -34.42
N PRO A 293 -6.51 -16.16 -33.81
CA PRO A 293 -6.82 -14.79 -34.25
C PRO A 293 -6.33 -14.52 -35.69
N THR A 294 -6.89 -13.50 -36.33
CA THR A 294 -6.42 -13.02 -37.64
C THR A 294 -4.96 -12.57 -37.55
N THR A 295 -4.25 -12.59 -38.69
CA THR A 295 -2.85 -12.15 -38.77
C THR A 295 -2.65 -10.71 -38.32
N GLN A 296 -3.65 -9.84 -38.49
CA GLN A 296 -3.68 -8.46 -38.00
C GLN A 296 -3.67 -8.34 -36.48
N HIS A 297 -4.11 -9.38 -35.77
CA HIS A 297 -4.19 -9.43 -34.30
C HIS A 297 -3.01 -10.20 -33.65
N ARG A 298 -1.95 -10.47 -34.43
CA ARG A 298 -0.61 -10.84 -33.93
C ARG A 298 0.15 -9.60 -33.44
N THR A 299 1.06 -9.75 -32.48
CA THR A 299 1.78 -8.64 -31.81
C THR A 299 2.44 -7.64 -32.77
N THR A 300 3.31 -8.07 -33.68
CA THR A 300 4.01 -7.15 -34.61
C THR A 300 3.04 -6.51 -35.60
N ALA A 301 1.99 -7.21 -36.02
CA ALA A 301 0.96 -6.65 -36.91
C ALA A 301 0.19 -5.52 -36.22
N ILE A 302 -0.38 -5.76 -35.02
CA ILE A 302 -1.12 -4.73 -34.30
C ILE A 302 -0.20 -3.57 -33.86
N MET A 303 1.08 -3.83 -33.58
CA MET A 303 2.08 -2.80 -33.25
C MET A 303 2.44 -1.92 -34.47
N ASN A 304 2.54 -2.50 -35.67
CA ASN A 304 2.81 -1.77 -36.89
C ASN A 304 1.59 -1.01 -37.43
N ASP A 305 0.38 -1.54 -37.22
CA ASP A 305 -0.87 -0.85 -37.57
C ASP A 305 -1.20 0.31 -36.59
N ASN A 306 -0.47 0.42 -35.47
CA ASN A 306 -0.68 1.42 -34.41
C ASN A 306 0.64 2.08 -33.97
N MET A 307 1.46 2.52 -34.93
CA MET A 307 2.79 3.15 -34.71
C MET A 307 2.79 4.45 -33.88
N ASP A 308 1.63 4.99 -33.50
CA ASP A 308 1.52 6.13 -32.60
C ASP A 308 1.25 5.73 -31.13
N TYR A 309 1.22 4.43 -30.81
CA TYR A 309 1.09 3.88 -29.47
C TYR A 309 2.41 3.28 -28.96
N SER A 310 2.60 3.29 -27.64
CA SER A 310 3.85 2.92 -26.96
C SER A 310 3.76 1.59 -26.22
N LEU A 311 2.58 1.21 -25.73
CA LEU A 311 2.37 0.05 -24.87
C LEU A 311 1.16 -0.79 -25.32
N PHE A 312 1.36 -2.10 -25.42
CA PHE A 312 0.41 -3.07 -25.96
C PHE A 312 0.11 -4.14 -24.89
N VAL A 313 -1.09 -4.09 -24.32
CA VAL A 313 -1.59 -5.01 -23.29
C VAL A 313 -2.62 -5.94 -23.95
N PRO A 314 -2.40 -7.26 -24.02
CA PRO A 314 -3.42 -8.17 -24.55
C PRO A 314 -4.61 -8.22 -23.59
N GLY A 315 -5.82 -8.06 -24.11
CA GLY A 315 -7.06 -8.04 -23.31
C GLY A 315 -7.49 -9.43 -22.84
N LEU A 316 -8.79 -9.59 -22.60
CA LEU A 316 -9.42 -10.90 -22.47
C LEU A 316 -9.57 -11.52 -23.86
N SER A 317 -8.88 -12.64 -24.11
CA SER A 317 -9.18 -13.54 -25.22
C SER A 317 -10.13 -14.64 -24.72
N GLY A 318 -11.30 -14.76 -25.34
CA GLY A 318 -12.35 -15.72 -25.00
C GLY A 318 -12.06 -17.15 -25.43
N GLN A 319 -10.79 -17.50 -25.60
CA GLN A 319 -10.36 -18.53 -26.55
C GLN A 319 -10.10 -19.91 -25.92
N PHE A 320 -9.89 -19.99 -24.60
CA PHE A 320 -9.53 -21.24 -23.91
C PHE A 320 -10.29 -21.58 -22.62
N TRP A 321 -11.07 -20.64 -22.05
CA TRP A 321 -11.76 -20.86 -20.77
C TRP A 321 -13.28 -20.93 -20.95
N VAL A 322 -13.86 -22.08 -20.58
CA VAL A 322 -15.32 -22.29 -20.59
C VAL A 322 -15.91 -21.85 -19.24
N PRO A 323 -17.03 -21.11 -19.21
CA PRO A 323 -17.73 -20.49 -20.33
C PRO A 323 -16.99 -19.22 -20.74
N ILE A 324 -17.10 -18.87 -22.02
CA ILE A 324 -16.42 -17.72 -22.58
C ILE A 324 -16.93 -16.45 -21.89
N PHE A 325 -16.02 -15.78 -21.16
CA PHE A 325 -16.17 -14.39 -20.75
C PHE A 325 -15.81 -13.52 -21.95
N TYR A 326 -16.81 -13.07 -22.69
CA TYR A 326 -16.62 -11.94 -23.58
C TYR A 326 -16.51 -10.69 -22.72
N SER A 327 -15.43 -9.93 -22.89
CA SER A 327 -15.29 -8.62 -22.24
C SER A 327 -16.07 -7.55 -23.00
N LEU A 328 -16.44 -6.48 -22.29
CA LEU A 328 -16.73 -5.21 -22.95
C LEU A 328 -15.49 -4.77 -23.75
N GLY A 329 -15.72 -4.31 -24.98
CA GLY A 329 -14.79 -3.49 -25.74
C GLY A 329 -15.56 -2.31 -26.32
N TRP A 330 -15.08 -1.10 -26.06
CA TRP A 330 -15.71 0.17 -26.46
C TRP A 330 -14.63 1.18 -26.85
N ASN A 331 -14.87 1.96 -27.90
CA ASN A 331 -14.05 3.11 -28.29
C ASN A 331 -14.91 4.23 -28.90
N ASP A 332 -14.30 5.28 -29.47
CA ASP A 332 -15.04 6.40 -30.09
C ASP A 332 -15.94 6.00 -31.28
N SER A 333 -15.73 4.82 -31.88
CA SER A 333 -16.62 4.22 -32.89
C SER A 333 -17.79 3.44 -32.28
N GLY A 334 -17.89 3.38 -30.94
CA GLY A 334 -18.92 2.71 -30.17
C GLY A 334 -18.53 1.30 -29.70
N LEU A 335 -19.52 0.40 -29.73
CA LEU A 335 -19.42 -0.96 -29.19
C LEU A 335 -18.63 -1.89 -30.13
N LEU A 336 -17.54 -2.47 -29.62
CA LEU A 336 -16.74 -3.51 -30.31
C LEU A 336 -17.13 -4.92 -29.85
N SER A 337 -17.41 -5.09 -28.55
CA SER A 337 -17.80 -6.35 -27.93
C SER A 337 -18.66 -6.07 -26.70
N ALA A 338 -19.73 -6.84 -26.49
CA ALA A 338 -20.62 -6.71 -25.34
C ALA A 338 -20.31 -7.78 -24.27
N PRO A 339 -20.31 -7.42 -22.97
CA PRO A 339 -20.04 -8.38 -21.90
C PRO A 339 -21.17 -9.39 -21.77
N ARG A 340 -20.87 -10.66 -22.08
CA ARG A 340 -21.85 -11.76 -22.10
C ARG A 340 -21.25 -13.07 -21.59
N LEU A 341 -22.04 -13.85 -20.85
CA LEU A 341 -21.72 -15.18 -20.36
C LEU A 341 -22.47 -16.23 -21.17
N GLY A 342 -21.75 -17.00 -21.99
CA GLY A 342 -22.30 -18.15 -22.70
C GLY A 342 -21.88 -18.24 -24.17
N TYR A 343 -22.03 -19.44 -24.72
CA TYR A 343 -21.55 -19.82 -26.06
C TYR A 343 -22.51 -19.40 -27.20
N ASN A 344 -23.82 -19.38 -26.93
CA ASN A 344 -24.84 -18.95 -27.89
C ASN A 344 -25.35 -17.55 -27.53
N LEU A 345 -25.26 -16.62 -28.47
CA LEU A 345 -25.80 -15.26 -28.40
C LEU A 345 -27.24 -15.21 -27.83
N SER A 346 -28.16 -16.03 -28.36
CA SER A 346 -29.59 -15.97 -28.00
C SER A 346 -29.92 -16.51 -26.61
N THR A 347 -28.96 -17.14 -25.93
CA THR A 347 -29.09 -17.61 -24.54
C THR A 347 -27.97 -17.10 -23.63
N SER A 348 -27.19 -16.12 -24.09
CA SER A 348 -26.08 -15.56 -23.32
C SER A 348 -26.62 -14.58 -22.27
N LEU A 349 -26.16 -14.72 -21.03
CA LEU A 349 -26.53 -13.78 -19.97
C LEU A 349 -25.69 -12.52 -20.15
N LYS A 350 -26.33 -11.37 -20.40
CA LYS A 350 -25.68 -10.07 -20.23
C LYS A 350 -25.12 -9.97 -18.81
N TYR A 351 -23.94 -9.38 -18.68
CA TYR A 351 -23.29 -9.23 -17.39
C TYR A 351 -22.67 -7.84 -17.23
N CYS A 352 -22.55 -7.41 -15.99
CA CYS A 352 -22.02 -6.11 -15.59
C CYS A 352 -20.64 -6.26 -14.88
N PRO A 353 -19.54 -6.58 -15.60
CA PRO A 353 -18.21 -6.77 -15.03
C PRO A 353 -17.53 -5.45 -14.62
N GLY A 354 -16.52 -5.55 -13.75
CA GLY A 354 -15.58 -4.46 -13.50
C GLY A 354 -14.84 -4.04 -14.77
N THR A 355 -14.84 -2.75 -15.04
CA THR A 355 -14.49 -2.16 -16.34
C THR A 355 -13.66 -0.91 -16.15
N LEU A 356 -12.50 -0.85 -16.81
CA LEU A 356 -11.71 0.37 -16.99
C LEU A 356 -12.33 1.18 -18.12
N GLY A 357 -12.51 2.48 -17.91
CA GLY A 357 -12.81 3.45 -18.97
C GLY A 357 -11.94 4.69 -18.82
N ILE A 358 -11.54 5.28 -19.95
CA ILE A 358 -10.76 6.52 -19.99
C ILE A 358 -11.67 7.70 -20.36
N THR A 359 -11.58 8.79 -19.61
CA THR A 359 -12.35 10.01 -19.83
C THR A 359 -11.78 10.84 -20.98
N ALA A 360 -12.55 11.83 -21.47
CA ALA A 360 -12.08 12.75 -22.52
C ALA A 360 -10.89 13.63 -22.07
N ASP A 361 -10.73 13.88 -20.77
CA ASP A 361 -9.57 14.55 -20.17
C ASP A 361 -8.46 13.57 -19.73
N GLY A 362 -8.47 12.33 -20.23
CA GLY A 362 -7.36 11.38 -20.09
C GLY A 362 -7.13 10.87 -18.67
N LYS A 363 -8.21 10.72 -17.88
CA LYS A 363 -8.21 10.06 -16.56
C LYS A 363 -8.79 8.65 -16.66
N ALA A 364 -8.37 7.77 -15.77
CA ALA A 364 -8.92 6.43 -15.64
C ALA A 364 -10.01 6.36 -14.57
N GLU A 365 -11.17 5.81 -14.92
CA GLU A 365 -12.20 5.38 -13.98
C GLU A 365 -12.37 3.85 -14.05
N ILE A 366 -12.60 3.19 -12.91
CA ILE A 366 -13.03 1.79 -12.87
C ILE A 366 -14.43 1.69 -12.24
N SER A 367 -15.33 0.98 -12.90
CA SER A 367 -16.68 0.74 -12.39
C SER A 367 -17.27 -0.58 -12.90
N TYR A 368 -18.35 -1.07 -12.29
CA TYR A 368 -19.12 -2.15 -12.92
C TYR A 368 -19.93 -1.55 -14.07
N ALA A 369 -19.83 -2.11 -15.28
CA ALA A 369 -20.49 -1.52 -16.44
C ALA A 369 -21.19 -2.54 -17.35
N GLU A 370 -22.33 -2.14 -17.93
CA GLU A 370 -23.11 -2.93 -18.90
C GLU A 370 -23.63 -2.02 -20.03
N VAL A 371 -23.80 -2.58 -21.24
CA VAL A 371 -24.32 -1.85 -22.40
C VAL A 371 -25.81 -2.15 -22.61
N ILE A 372 -26.60 -1.08 -22.58
CA ILE A 372 -28.06 -1.09 -22.63
C ILE A 372 -28.46 -0.09 -23.72
N ASP A 373 -29.25 -0.55 -24.70
CA ASP A 373 -29.76 0.28 -25.80
C ASP A 373 -28.67 1.13 -26.49
N ASN A 374 -27.57 0.45 -26.86
CA ASN A 374 -26.33 1.01 -27.42
C ASN A 374 -25.63 2.11 -26.60
N ASN A 375 -25.99 2.30 -25.34
CA ASN A 375 -25.34 3.21 -24.41
C ASN A 375 -24.64 2.44 -23.29
N LEU A 376 -23.48 2.92 -22.86
CA LEU A 376 -22.74 2.34 -21.73
C LEU A 376 -23.24 2.96 -20.42
N TYR A 377 -23.48 2.13 -19.40
CA TYR A 377 -23.91 2.56 -18.07
C TYR A 377 -22.96 2.00 -17.01
N LYS A 378 -22.63 2.82 -16.00
CA LYS A 378 -21.88 2.43 -14.80
C LYS A 378 -22.79 2.23 -13.58
N PHE A 379 -22.43 1.26 -12.74
CA PHE A 379 -23.23 0.74 -11.62
C PHE A 379 -22.38 0.56 -10.36
N THR A 380 -23.03 0.63 -9.19
CA THR A 380 -22.39 0.44 -7.88
C THR A 380 -22.09 -1.03 -7.54
N SER A 381 -22.56 -1.98 -8.34
CA SER A 381 -22.39 -3.41 -8.13
C SER A 381 -22.43 -4.19 -9.44
N GLY A 382 -21.79 -5.36 -9.47
CA GLY A 382 -21.90 -6.32 -10.56
C GLY A 382 -23.25 -7.05 -10.60
N GLY A 383 -23.34 -8.15 -11.34
CA GLY A 383 -24.58 -8.90 -11.56
C GLY A 383 -24.99 -9.00 -13.02
N ALA A 384 -26.11 -9.68 -13.26
CA ALA A 384 -26.78 -9.78 -14.56
C ALA A 384 -28.12 -9.03 -14.54
N GLY A 385 -28.64 -8.66 -15.71
CA GLY A 385 -29.97 -8.06 -15.84
C GLY A 385 -30.07 -6.63 -15.31
N LYS A 386 -29.02 -5.82 -15.52
CA LYS A 386 -29.08 -4.39 -15.22
C LYS A 386 -30.12 -3.69 -16.10
N GLN A 387 -30.55 -2.50 -15.64
CA GLN A 387 -31.52 -1.66 -16.34
C GLN A 387 -30.98 -0.22 -16.34
N ALA A 388 -31.19 0.53 -17.43
CA ALA A 388 -30.69 1.89 -17.57
C ALA A 388 -31.14 2.82 -16.43
N ALA A 389 -32.38 2.66 -15.95
CA ALA A 389 -32.94 3.42 -14.82
C ALA A 389 -32.23 3.18 -13.47
N ASN A 390 -31.42 2.12 -13.35
CA ASN A 390 -30.67 1.76 -12.15
C ASN A 390 -29.16 2.03 -12.29
N GLY A 391 -28.73 2.71 -13.36
CA GLY A 391 -27.33 3.02 -13.65
C GLY A 391 -27.13 4.47 -14.04
N VAL A 392 -25.88 4.91 -14.07
CA VAL A 392 -25.49 6.24 -14.55
C VAL A 392 -24.88 6.09 -15.94
N GLN A 393 -25.39 6.82 -16.94
CA GLN A 393 -24.82 6.78 -18.29
C GLN A 393 -23.35 7.24 -18.25
N TRP A 394 -22.49 6.53 -18.96
CA TRP A 394 -21.04 6.68 -18.90
C TRP A 394 -20.48 6.84 -20.31
N SER A 395 -19.71 7.90 -20.54
CA SER A 395 -19.20 8.28 -21.87
C SER A 395 -17.68 8.36 -21.90
N PRO A 396 -16.95 7.25 -21.67
CA PRO A 396 -15.50 7.19 -21.88
C PRO A 396 -15.17 7.15 -23.38
N THR A 397 -13.99 7.65 -23.76
CA THR A 397 -13.44 7.58 -25.13
C THR A 397 -13.02 6.16 -25.50
N SER A 398 -12.65 5.35 -24.51
CA SER A 398 -12.49 3.90 -24.65
C SER A 398 -12.72 3.20 -23.32
N ALA A 399 -13.30 1.99 -23.35
CA ALA A 399 -13.51 1.15 -22.17
C ALA A 399 -13.34 -0.33 -22.47
N VAL A 400 -12.87 -1.08 -21.47
CA VAL A 400 -12.59 -2.52 -21.56
C VAL A 400 -12.83 -3.20 -20.21
N SER A 401 -13.53 -4.33 -20.21
CA SER A 401 -13.82 -5.06 -18.97
C SER A 401 -12.74 -6.08 -18.59
N GLY A 402 -12.51 -6.21 -17.29
CA GLY A 402 -11.69 -7.26 -16.72
C GLY A 402 -12.46 -8.58 -16.55
N TYR A 403 -11.72 -9.58 -16.10
CA TYR A 403 -12.23 -10.86 -15.58
C TYR A 403 -12.76 -10.72 -14.15
N SER A 404 -12.12 -9.87 -13.33
CA SER A 404 -12.47 -9.64 -11.93
C SER A 404 -12.00 -8.26 -11.46
N TYR A 405 -12.67 -7.70 -10.46
CA TYR A 405 -12.48 -6.40 -9.82
C TYR A 405 -12.03 -6.60 -8.35
N PRO A 406 -10.86 -7.20 -8.07
CA PRO A 406 -10.52 -7.69 -6.73
C PRO A 406 -10.16 -6.62 -5.69
N LEU A 407 -9.98 -5.36 -6.10
CA LEU A 407 -9.73 -4.19 -5.24
C LEU A 407 -10.77 -3.11 -5.58
N GLN A 408 -11.55 -2.66 -4.60
CA GLN A 408 -12.64 -1.69 -4.76
C GLN A 408 -12.59 -0.65 -3.63
N LYS A 409 -12.41 0.64 -3.95
CA LYS A 409 -12.35 1.77 -3.01
C LYS A 409 -11.44 1.53 -1.78
N GLY A 410 -10.23 1.03 -2.05
CA GLY A 410 -9.23 0.66 -1.05
C GLY A 410 -9.50 -0.67 -0.34
N GLN A 411 -10.58 -1.39 -0.65
CA GLN A 411 -10.94 -2.67 -0.03
C GLN A 411 -10.61 -3.86 -0.93
N ILE A 412 -9.88 -4.83 -0.40
CA ILE A 412 -9.61 -6.10 -1.10
C ILE A 412 -10.81 -7.02 -0.95
N MET A 413 -11.53 -7.23 -2.05
CA MET A 413 -12.76 -8.04 -2.11
C MET A 413 -12.52 -9.55 -1.98
N ILE A 414 -11.25 -9.95 -1.97
CA ILE A 414 -10.80 -11.34 -1.80
C ILE A 414 -10.29 -11.52 -0.37
N ALA A 415 -11.25 -11.75 0.54
CA ALA A 415 -10.96 -12.23 1.89
C ALA A 415 -10.18 -13.55 1.81
N GLY A 416 -8.93 -13.58 2.31
CA GLY A 416 -7.96 -14.62 1.97
C GLY A 416 -8.29 -16.04 2.44
N GLU A 417 -9.13 -16.18 3.48
CA GLU A 417 -9.49 -17.48 4.07
C GLU A 417 -11.01 -17.77 4.01
N ASN A 418 -11.85 -16.74 3.79
CA ASN A 418 -13.31 -16.89 3.80
C ASN A 418 -13.86 -17.24 2.41
N ALA A 419 -13.93 -18.53 2.14
CA ALA A 419 -14.43 -19.07 0.88
C ALA A 419 -15.89 -18.70 0.56
N GLU A 420 -16.76 -18.43 1.54
CA GLU A 420 -18.16 -18.05 1.29
C GLU A 420 -18.33 -16.57 0.91
N LEU A 421 -17.58 -15.66 1.55
CA LEU A 421 -17.48 -14.27 1.10
C LEU A 421 -16.92 -14.21 -0.32
N TYR A 422 -15.89 -15.01 -0.61
CA TYR A 422 -15.34 -15.10 -1.96
C TYR A 422 -16.31 -15.72 -2.98
N LYS A 423 -17.01 -16.80 -2.64
CA LYS A 423 -18.06 -17.37 -3.51
C LYS A 423 -19.12 -16.32 -3.83
N THR A 424 -19.53 -15.51 -2.85
CA THR A 424 -20.49 -14.41 -3.03
C THR A 424 -19.95 -13.35 -3.99
N PHE A 425 -18.72 -12.87 -3.77
CA PHE A 425 -18.02 -11.95 -4.69
C PHE A 425 -17.93 -12.53 -6.12
N ALA A 426 -17.49 -13.78 -6.28
CA ALA A 426 -17.39 -14.44 -7.57
C ALA A 426 -18.76 -14.69 -8.24
N THR A 427 -19.84 -14.88 -7.48
CA THR A 427 -21.22 -14.94 -8.03
C THR A 427 -21.65 -13.57 -8.56
N ASN A 428 -21.31 -12.50 -7.82
CA ASN A 428 -21.57 -11.10 -8.19
C ASN A 428 -20.66 -10.60 -9.33
N GLU A 429 -19.71 -11.42 -9.78
CA GLU A 429 -18.92 -11.23 -11.01
C GLU A 429 -19.21 -12.29 -12.09
N GLY A 430 -20.20 -13.17 -11.89
CA GLY A 430 -20.57 -14.23 -12.84
C GLY A 430 -19.58 -15.40 -12.91
N ARG A 431 -18.44 -15.26 -12.24
CA ARG A 431 -17.35 -16.24 -12.09
C ARG A 431 -17.72 -17.46 -11.26
N ASN A 432 -18.83 -17.43 -10.51
CA ASN A 432 -19.37 -18.57 -9.78
C ASN A 432 -20.87 -18.77 -10.13
N THR A 433 -21.14 -19.43 -11.26
CA THR A 433 -22.51 -19.67 -11.75
C THR A 433 -22.71 -21.12 -12.13
N SER A 434 -23.94 -21.64 -12.03
CA SER A 434 -24.25 -23.02 -12.44
C SER A 434 -24.02 -23.27 -13.93
N THR A 435 -24.06 -22.24 -14.77
CA THR A 435 -23.65 -22.33 -16.20
C THR A 435 -22.14 -22.34 -16.37
N ARG A 436 -21.35 -21.67 -15.49
CA ARG A 436 -19.89 -21.83 -15.48
C ARG A 436 -19.46 -23.19 -14.99
N ASN A 437 -20.02 -23.64 -13.87
CA ASN A 437 -19.65 -24.90 -13.26
C ASN A 437 -20.04 -26.06 -14.20
N ARG A 438 -21.26 -26.07 -14.77
CA ARG A 438 -21.62 -27.02 -15.85
C ARG A 438 -20.80 -26.86 -17.14
N GLY A 439 -20.17 -25.71 -17.38
CA GLY A 439 -19.19 -25.54 -18.44
C GLY A 439 -17.92 -26.34 -18.17
N MET A 440 -17.44 -26.32 -16.92
CA MET A 440 -16.29 -27.11 -16.47
C MET A 440 -16.65 -28.61 -16.32
N ASP A 441 -17.85 -28.95 -15.87
CA ASP A 441 -18.33 -30.34 -15.74
C ASP A 441 -18.73 -30.97 -17.09
N GLY A 442 -19.17 -30.16 -18.06
CA GLY A 442 -19.97 -30.60 -19.20
C GLY A 442 -19.42 -30.28 -20.60
N ALA A 443 -18.40 -29.42 -20.75
CA ALA A 443 -17.73 -29.24 -22.06
C ALA A 443 -16.73 -30.37 -22.39
N LEU A 444 -16.46 -31.26 -21.43
CA LEU A 444 -15.48 -32.35 -21.54
C LEU A 444 -16.11 -33.67 -22.00
N SER A 445 -17.40 -33.87 -21.73
CA SER A 445 -18.14 -35.10 -22.05
C SER A 445 -18.40 -35.31 -23.55
N GLY A 446 -17.99 -34.38 -24.42
CA GLY A 446 -18.13 -34.49 -25.87
C GLY A 446 -17.00 -35.22 -26.60
N SER A 447 -15.75 -35.13 -26.10
CA SER A 447 -14.57 -35.74 -26.78
C SER A 447 -13.25 -35.69 -26.00
N ASN A 448 -13.20 -35.03 -24.83
CA ASN A 448 -11.94 -34.50 -24.27
C ASN A 448 -11.70 -34.97 -22.83
N SER A 449 -11.02 -36.11 -22.70
CA SER A 449 -10.77 -36.81 -21.43
C SER A 449 -9.76 -36.14 -20.47
N TRP A 450 -9.34 -34.90 -20.71
CA TRP A 450 -8.21 -34.29 -20.00
C TRP A 450 -8.54 -33.62 -18.66
N ALA A 451 -9.60 -32.83 -18.53
CA ALA A 451 -9.90 -32.07 -17.30
C ALA A 451 -10.93 -32.75 -16.37
N ALA A 452 -10.82 -34.07 -16.16
CA ALA A 452 -11.79 -34.89 -15.43
C ALA A 452 -11.98 -34.58 -13.92
N ASN A 453 -11.44 -33.47 -13.41
CA ASN A 453 -11.60 -33.00 -12.02
C ASN A 453 -11.98 -31.50 -12.03
N PRO A 454 -13.23 -31.12 -11.73
CA PRO A 454 -13.62 -29.71 -11.64
C PRO A 454 -12.95 -29.02 -10.44
N VAL A 455 -12.16 -27.99 -10.71
CA VAL A 455 -11.49 -27.17 -9.68
C VAL A 455 -12.40 -26.01 -9.27
N SER A 456 -12.60 -25.79 -7.96
CA SER A 456 -13.44 -24.68 -7.50
C SER A 456 -12.83 -23.32 -7.88
N ILE A 457 -13.68 -22.32 -8.16
CA ILE A 457 -13.23 -20.98 -8.56
C ILE A 457 -12.33 -20.30 -7.50
N TRP A 458 -12.61 -20.56 -6.22
CA TRP A 458 -11.76 -20.18 -5.09
C TRP A 458 -10.36 -20.79 -5.19
N THR A 459 -10.30 -22.10 -5.44
CA THR A 459 -9.05 -22.84 -5.60
C THR A 459 -8.25 -22.38 -6.82
N PHE A 460 -8.93 -22.06 -7.93
CA PHE A 460 -8.28 -21.58 -9.16
C PHE A 460 -7.69 -20.18 -8.99
N ASP A 461 -8.51 -19.20 -8.60
CA ASP A 461 -8.07 -17.81 -8.52
C ASP A 461 -7.14 -17.51 -7.33
N GLY A 462 -7.10 -18.42 -6.34
CA GLY A 462 -6.09 -18.47 -5.28
C GLY A 462 -4.73 -19.06 -5.70
N LYS A 463 -4.54 -19.58 -6.92
CA LYS A 463 -3.21 -20.01 -7.40
C LYS A 463 -2.39 -18.84 -7.96
N PRO A 464 -1.07 -18.77 -7.66
CA PRO A 464 -0.14 -17.94 -8.40
C PRO A 464 -0.06 -18.34 -9.88
N VAL A 465 -0.46 -17.42 -10.77
CA VAL A 465 -0.34 -17.54 -12.23
C VAL A 465 0.19 -16.22 -12.80
N GLY A 466 0.76 -16.19 -14.00
CA GLY A 466 1.18 -14.91 -14.60
C GLY A 466 -0.07 -14.07 -14.92
N ARG A 467 -0.25 -12.92 -14.27
CA ARG A 467 -1.45 -12.07 -14.40
C ARG A 467 -1.16 -10.78 -15.17
N ARG A 468 -2.19 -10.24 -15.82
CA ARG A 468 -2.28 -8.82 -16.22
C ARG A 468 -3.41 -8.15 -15.48
N ALA A 469 -3.17 -6.94 -15.01
CA ALA A 469 -4.16 -6.14 -14.29
C ALA A 469 -3.89 -4.65 -14.48
N VAL A 470 -4.84 -3.84 -14.05
CA VAL A 470 -4.70 -2.39 -13.99
C VAL A 470 -5.41 -1.87 -12.74
N GLY A 471 -4.69 -1.05 -11.98
CA GLY A 471 -5.22 -0.25 -10.88
C GLY A 471 -5.31 1.22 -11.26
N ILE A 472 -6.08 1.97 -10.48
CA ILE A 472 -6.14 3.44 -10.56
C ILE A 472 -5.91 4.08 -9.18
N THR A 473 -5.30 5.27 -9.18
CA THR A 473 -5.25 6.15 -8.01
C THR A 473 -6.58 6.89 -7.83
N GLU A 474 -6.79 7.53 -6.67
CA GLU A 474 -7.97 8.40 -6.44
C GLU A 474 -8.05 9.55 -7.45
N GLU A 475 -6.90 10.02 -7.96
CA GLU A 475 -6.83 11.07 -8.98
C GLU A 475 -7.05 10.57 -10.42
N GLY A 476 -7.26 9.27 -10.61
CA GLY A 476 -7.48 8.64 -11.91
C GLY A 476 -6.20 8.45 -12.74
N ASP A 477 -5.03 8.34 -12.10
CA ASP A 477 -3.80 7.88 -12.75
C ASP A 477 -3.85 6.35 -12.97
N LEU A 478 -3.14 5.84 -13.97
CA LEU A 478 -3.17 4.42 -14.36
C LEU A 478 -1.94 3.65 -13.88
N VAL A 479 -2.14 2.47 -13.30
CA VAL A 479 -1.06 1.56 -12.85
C VAL A 479 -1.29 0.18 -13.44
N ILE A 480 -0.61 -0.15 -14.54
CA ILE A 480 -0.70 -1.46 -15.22
C ILE A 480 0.26 -2.44 -14.52
N PHE A 481 -0.29 -3.54 -14.00
CA PHE A 481 0.45 -4.60 -13.31
C PHE A 481 0.64 -5.81 -14.22
N VAL A 482 1.86 -6.36 -14.22
CA VAL A 482 2.21 -7.59 -14.94
C VAL A 482 3.00 -8.50 -14.00
N SER A 483 2.56 -9.74 -13.77
CA SER A 483 3.38 -10.76 -13.11
C SER A 483 3.87 -11.83 -14.09
N ASN A 484 5.15 -12.15 -13.96
CA ASN A 484 5.83 -13.16 -14.76
C ASN A 484 5.38 -14.57 -14.37
N ARG A 485 5.41 -15.51 -15.32
CA ARG A 485 5.38 -16.95 -15.01
C ARG A 485 5.92 -17.79 -16.15
N PHE A 486 6.76 -18.77 -15.82
CA PHE A 486 6.98 -19.92 -16.70
C PHE A 486 5.83 -20.93 -16.52
N THR A 487 4.94 -21.05 -17.51
CA THR A 487 3.84 -22.03 -17.49
C THR A 487 3.99 -23.04 -18.61
N ASN A 488 4.12 -24.34 -18.31
CA ASN A 488 3.86 -25.39 -19.29
C ASN A 488 2.41 -25.89 -19.13
N SER A 489 1.47 -25.11 -19.65
CA SER A 489 0.03 -25.33 -19.50
C SER A 489 -0.48 -26.57 -20.24
N TYR A 490 0.19 -26.95 -21.34
CA TYR A 490 -0.03 -28.23 -22.02
C TYR A 490 0.20 -29.44 -21.08
N ASN A 491 1.05 -29.27 -20.06
CA ASN A 491 1.25 -30.25 -18.99
C ASN A 491 0.50 -29.93 -17.68
N SER A 492 -0.05 -28.73 -17.46
CA SER A 492 -0.77 -28.40 -16.19
C SER A 492 -2.13 -29.10 -16.05
N VAL A 493 -2.56 -29.82 -17.08
CA VAL A 493 -3.75 -30.69 -17.05
C VAL A 493 -3.35 -32.19 -16.98
N LYS A 494 -2.10 -32.54 -17.32
CA LYS A 494 -1.58 -33.92 -17.29
C LYS A 494 -0.79 -34.24 -16.02
N ALA A 495 0.00 -33.29 -15.54
CA ALA A 495 0.46 -33.26 -14.17
C ALA A 495 -0.64 -32.63 -13.30
N ALA A 496 -0.77 -33.09 -12.05
CA ALA A 496 -1.70 -32.50 -11.10
C ALA A 496 -1.43 -31.01 -10.88
N TRP A 497 -2.46 -30.25 -10.44
CA TRP A 497 -2.47 -28.78 -10.29
C TRP A 497 -1.61 -28.25 -9.11
N ASN A 498 -0.43 -28.84 -8.93
CA ASN A 498 0.39 -28.75 -7.72
C ASN A 498 1.72 -28.00 -7.93
N VAL A 499 2.01 -27.53 -9.16
CA VAL A 499 3.29 -26.90 -9.53
C VAL A 499 3.09 -25.41 -9.90
N PHE A 500 2.56 -24.64 -8.94
CA PHE A 500 2.29 -23.21 -9.06
C PHE A 500 3.10 -22.45 -8.00
N SER A 501 4.35 -22.11 -8.31
CA SER A 501 5.25 -21.32 -7.45
C SER A 501 5.31 -19.83 -7.83
N ASP A 502 5.10 -19.50 -9.11
CA ASP A 502 5.43 -18.18 -9.70
C ASP A 502 4.16 -17.46 -10.19
N GLY A 503 4.22 -16.14 -10.33
CA GLY A 503 3.09 -15.29 -10.70
C GLY A 503 2.32 -14.75 -9.49
N SER A 504 1.01 -14.57 -9.61
CA SER A 504 0.13 -13.99 -8.59
C SER A 504 -1.29 -14.57 -8.63
N SER A 505 -1.84 -14.87 -7.46
CA SER A 505 -3.28 -15.06 -7.25
C SER A 505 -4.03 -13.74 -7.44
N LEU A 506 -5.36 -13.76 -7.60
CA LEU A 506 -6.14 -12.51 -7.69
C LEU A 506 -5.96 -11.62 -6.44
N ARG A 507 -5.82 -12.23 -5.25
CA ARG A 507 -5.62 -11.48 -4.00
C ARG A 507 -4.26 -10.78 -3.99
N GLU A 508 -3.20 -11.47 -4.36
CA GLU A 508 -1.85 -10.91 -4.42
C GLU A 508 -1.74 -9.74 -5.40
N VAL A 509 -2.49 -9.76 -6.52
CA VAL A 509 -2.58 -8.60 -7.42
C VAL A 509 -3.27 -7.41 -6.75
N ALA A 510 -4.38 -7.65 -6.03
CA ALA A 510 -5.09 -6.59 -5.30
C ALA A 510 -4.24 -6.00 -4.16
N VAL A 511 -3.47 -6.83 -3.44
CA VAL A 511 -2.49 -6.37 -2.44
C VAL A 511 -1.43 -5.48 -3.08
N ALA A 512 -0.72 -5.96 -4.11
CA ALA A 512 0.39 -5.20 -4.70
C ALA A 512 -0.03 -3.91 -5.42
N LEU A 513 -1.30 -3.78 -5.84
CA LEU A 513 -1.84 -2.52 -6.35
C LEU A 513 -2.31 -1.58 -5.23
N GLN A 514 -2.88 -2.11 -4.14
CA GLN A 514 -3.22 -1.34 -2.93
C GLN A 514 -1.96 -0.78 -2.26
N GLU A 515 -0.90 -1.59 -2.13
CA GLU A 515 0.39 -1.22 -1.53
C GLU A 515 1.06 -0.03 -2.20
N VAL A 516 0.82 0.19 -3.51
CA VAL A 516 1.37 1.32 -4.28
C VAL A 516 0.38 2.49 -4.45
N GLY A 517 -0.75 2.47 -3.73
CA GLY A 517 -1.70 3.59 -3.67
C GLY A 517 -2.88 3.52 -4.65
N CYS A 518 -3.17 2.35 -5.26
CA CYS A 518 -4.40 2.22 -6.04
C CYS A 518 -5.63 2.07 -5.14
N THR A 519 -6.73 2.76 -5.46
CA THR A 519 -8.02 2.57 -4.78
C THR A 519 -8.82 1.41 -5.38
N ASP A 520 -8.73 1.22 -6.71
CA ASP A 520 -9.58 0.32 -7.47
C ASP A 520 -8.72 -0.42 -8.51
N ALA A 521 -8.96 -1.72 -8.74
CA ALA A 521 -8.22 -2.48 -9.75
C ALA A 521 -8.99 -3.65 -10.36
N ILE A 522 -8.83 -3.85 -11.68
CA ILE A 522 -9.34 -5.00 -12.42
C ILE A 522 -8.21 -5.87 -13.00
N VAL A 523 -8.48 -7.17 -13.08
CA VAL A 523 -7.57 -8.18 -13.66
C VAL A 523 -8.06 -8.55 -15.06
N PHE A 524 -7.21 -8.39 -16.09
CA PHE A 524 -7.51 -8.77 -17.48
C PHE A 524 -7.31 -10.26 -17.78
N GLY A 525 -6.76 -11.04 -16.85
CA GLY A 525 -6.60 -12.49 -16.97
C GLY A 525 -5.13 -12.92 -16.91
N GLU A 526 -4.78 -13.93 -17.73
CA GLU A 526 -3.51 -14.67 -17.64
C GLU A 526 -2.55 -14.41 -18.81
N ASN A 527 -1.24 -14.40 -18.53
CA ASN A 527 -0.13 -14.34 -19.49
C ASN A 527 0.09 -15.68 -20.24
N TYR A 528 -0.96 -16.16 -20.90
CA TYR A 528 -0.95 -17.46 -21.58
C TYR A 528 -0.34 -17.37 -22.99
N HIS A 529 -0.99 -16.64 -23.92
CA HIS A 529 -0.62 -16.60 -25.35
C HIS A 529 0.22 -15.39 -25.77
N SER A 530 0.04 -14.24 -25.09
CA SER A 530 0.73 -12.98 -25.39
C SER A 530 1.20 -12.29 -24.09
N PRO A 531 2.41 -11.72 -24.06
CA PRO A 531 2.89 -10.89 -22.96
C PRO A 531 2.35 -9.46 -23.10
N VAL A 532 2.57 -8.61 -22.09
CA VAL A 532 2.52 -7.15 -22.31
C VAL A 532 3.76 -6.74 -23.09
N VAL A 533 3.65 -5.81 -24.04
CA VAL A 533 4.73 -5.43 -24.94
C VAL A 533 4.89 -3.92 -24.99
N ILE A 534 6.10 -3.43 -24.71
CA ILE A 534 6.50 -2.04 -25.00
C ILE A 534 6.98 -2.00 -26.44
N ARG A 535 6.58 -0.99 -27.22
CA ARG A 535 6.96 -0.87 -28.63
C ARG A 535 8.44 -0.52 -28.79
N ASP A 536 9.03 -1.14 -29.81
CA ASP A 536 10.30 -0.75 -30.42
C ASP A 536 10.16 -0.68 -31.95
N ASP A 537 11.24 -0.43 -32.69
CA ASP A 537 11.26 -0.40 -34.16
C ASP A 537 11.25 -1.79 -34.84
N SER A 538 11.03 -2.90 -34.11
CA SER A 538 11.19 -4.26 -34.66
C SER A 538 10.10 -5.26 -34.30
N ARG A 539 9.99 -5.65 -33.02
CA ARG A 539 9.19 -6.78 -32.52
C ARG A 539 8.60 -6.55 -31.12
N GLY A 540 8.94 -5.41 -30.51
CA GLY A 540 8.58 -5.03 -29.15
C GLY A 540 9.46 -5.68 -28.08
N VAL A 541 9.46 -5.06 -26.91
CA VAL A 541 10.12 -5.54 -25.68
C VAL A 541 9.04 -6.14 -24.77
N PRO A 542 8.98 -7.47 -24.62
CA PRO A 542 7.96 -8.11 -23.81
C PRO A 542 8.27 -8.02 -22.31
N LEU A 543 7.23 -7.78 -21.52
CA LEU A 543 7.22 -7.87 -20.06
C LEU A 543 6.50 -9.16 -19.66
N GLY A 544 7.25 -10.08 -19.06
CA GLY A 544 6.79 -11.41 -18.65
C GLY A 544 6.88 -12.48 -19.74
N LYS A 545 7.00 -13.73 -19.28
CA LYS A 545 7.10 -14.92 -20.13
C LYS A 545 5.71 -15.51 -20.40
N VAL A 546 5.58 -16.23 -21.53
CA VAL A 546 4.33 -16.84 -22.02
C VAL A 546 4.38 -18.37 -22.02
N ALA A 547 3.22 -19.00 -22.18
CA ALA A 547 3.02 -20.43 -21.96
C ALA A 547 3.30 -21.31 -23.20
N GLY A 548 4.58 -21.51 -23.50
CA GLY A 548 5.07 -22.57 -24.40
C GLY A 548 5.39 -22.16 -25.84
N ARG A 549 6.21 -22.98 -26.51
CA ARG A 549 6.73 -22.84 -27.90
C ARG A 549 7.50 -21.56 -28.28
N TYR A 550 7.56 -20.52 -27.44
CA TYR A 550 8.32 -19.29 -27.72
C TYR A 550 9.65 -19.19 -26.94
N ASP A 551 10.76 -19.52 -27.60
CA ASP A 551 12.11 -19.07 -27.21
C ASP A 551 12.31 -17.62 -27.69
N TRP A 552 11.68 -16.63 -27.03
CA TRP A 552 11.92 -15.22 -27.37
C TRP A 552 13.32 -14.77 -26.92
N GLU A 553 13.64 -15.06 -25.67
CA GLU A 553 14.88 -14.64 -25.00
C GLU A 553 16.11 -15.47 -25.44
N THR A 554 15.89 -16.74 -25.79
CA THR A 554 16.95 -17.76 -25.71
C THR A 554 17.83 -17.90 -26.96
N ASN A 555 17.33 -17.52 -28.15
CA ASN A 555 18.01 -17.75 -29.43
C ASN A 555 17.75 -16.68 -30.52
N GLY A 556 16.97 -15.64 -30.23
CA GLY A 556 16.60 -14.56 -31.18
C GLY A 556 15.66 -14.95 -32.34
N ASN A 557 15.75 -16.20 -32.80
CA ASN A 557 15.00 -16.76 -33.91
C ASN A 557 13.66 -17.38 -33.47
N VAL A 558 12.55 -16.84 -33.96
CA VAL A 558 11.24 -17.48 -33.86
C VAL A 558 11.24 -18.73 -34.75
N LYS A 559 10.95 -19.92 -34.19
CA LYS A 559 11.01 -21.20 -34.94
C LYS A 559 9.95 -21.38 -36.04
N ASN A 560 9.01 -20.44 -36.18
CA ASN A 560 8.09 -20.28 -37.32
C ASN A 560 7.53 -18.85 -37.28
N ALA A 561 7.59 -18.09 -38.38
CA ALA A 561 6.97 -16.76 -38.44
C ALA A 561 5.42 -16.80 -38.39
N ASP A 562 4.82 -17.96 -38.63
CA ASP A 562 3.38 -18.18 -38.44
C ASP A 562 2.95 -18.35 -36.99
N ASN A 563 3.91 -18.67 -36.11
CA ASN A 563 3.72 -18.60 -34.67
C ASN A 563 4.22 -17.23 -34.22
N GLU A 564 3.32 -16.26 -34.15
CA GLU A 564 3.53 -15.04 -33.39
C GLU A 564 2.51 -14.98 -32.25
N ALA A 565 2.91 -14.38 -31.12
CA ALA A 565 2.02 -14.08 -30.01
C ALA A 565 0.77 -13.34 -30.52
N SER A 566 -0.40 -13.87 -30.18
CA SER A 566 -1.68 -13.40 -30.68
C SER A 566 -2.68 -13.19 -29.53
N SER A 567 -3.67 -12.33 -29.77
CA SER A 567 -4.80 -12.13 -28.87
C SER A 567 -6.01 -11.73 -29.69
N GLN A 568 -7.21 -12.20 -29.31
CA GLN A 568 -8.46 -11.72 -29.91
C GLN A 568 -8.71 -10.23 -29.61
N SER A 569 -8.03 -9.67 -28.62
CA SER A 569 -8.21 -8.29 -28.16
C SER A 569 -6.91 -7.66 -27.69
N TRP A 570 -6.73 -6.38 -28.00
CA TRP A 570 -5.57 -5.58 -27.61
C TRP A 570 -6.02 -4.24 -27.03
N ILE A 571 -5.40 -3.85 -25.92
CA ILE A 571 -5.55 -2.57 -25.25
C ILE A 571 -4.22 -1.83 -25.44
N MET A 572 -4.27 -0.66 -26.05
CA MET A 572 -3.08 0.07 -26.48
C MET A 572 -3.04 1.43 -25.78
N PHE A 573 -1.87 1.81 -25.26
CA PHE A 573 -1.66 3.10 -24.60
C PHE A 573 -0.55 3.91 -25.30
N LYS A 574 -0.77 5.23 -25.37
CA LYS A 574 0.05 6.17 -26.14
C LYS A 574 1.27 6.67 -25.38
#